data_AF-A0A949WXP9-F1
#
_entry.id   AF-A0A949WXP9-F1
#
_cell.length_a   1.000
_cell.length_b   1.000
_cell.length_c   1.000
_cell.angle_alpha   90.00
_cell.angle_beta   90.00
_cell.angle_gamma   90.00
#
_symmetry.space_group_name_H-M   'P 1'
#
loop_
_entity.id
_entity.type
_entity.pdbx_description
1 polymer ?
#
loop_
_entity_poly.entity_id
_entity_poly.type
_entity_poly.pdbx_seq_one_letter_code
_entity_poly.pdbx_strand_id
1 'polypeptide(L)'
;MSLVVGLPLDRTDGPLKVQGEARYAAEFRAPAMAHAFLVRSTIAKGEIASIDSGEAERAPGVLLVLTHRNAPALPKRGKAAFHPPAGRMLSLLQDGSVHYSGEPIGVVVADTLEHAIAAA
;
A
#
# COMPACT_ATOMS: atom_id res chain seq x y z
N MET A 1 38.26 23.84 -8.73
CA MET A 1 37.11 23.52 -9.60
C MET A 1 36.83 22.03 -9.53
N SER A 2 35.56 21.62 -9.45
CA SER A 2 35.19 20.20 -9.48
C SER A 2 35.42 19.65 -10.89
N LEU A 3 36.12 18.51 -10.99
CA LEU A 3 36.44 17.83 -12.25
C LEU A 3 35.24 17.09 -12.87
N VAL A 4 34.08 17.08 -12.20
CA VAL A 4 32.92 16.25 -12.59
C VAL A 4 31.63 17.05 -12.79
N VAL A 5 31.59 18.31 -12.36
CA VAL A 5 30.38 19.14 -12.50
C VAL A 5 30.28 19.65 -13.94
N GLY A 6 29.14 19.36 -14.59
CA GLY A 6 28.84 19.80 -15.96
C GLY A 6 29.25 18.82 -17.07
N LEU A 7 29.87 17.69 -16.73
CA LEU A 7 30.20 16.64 -17.70
C LEU A 7 29.01 15.68 -17.91
N PRO A 8 28.81 15.16 -19.14
CA PRO A 8 27.75 14.19 -19.45
C PRO A 8 28.15 12.78 -19.02
N LEU A 9 28.41 12.59 -17.73
CA LEU A 9 28.81 11.29 -17.19
C LEU A 9 27.61 10.36 -17.12
N ASP A 10 27.82 9.09 -17.47
CA ASP A 10 26.82 8.06 -17.27
C ASP A 10 26.48 7.91 -15.79
N ARG A 11 25.21 7.66 -15.51
CA ARG A 11 24.76 7.35 -14.15
C ARG A 11 25.26 5.96 -13.75
N THR A 12 25.68 5.82 -12.50
CA THR A 12 26.14 4.54 -11.93
C THR A 12 25.09 3.43 -12.03
N ASP A 13 23.80 3.77 -11.95
CA ASP A 13 22.68 2.84 -12.08
C ASP A 13 22.17 2.65 -13.51
N GLY A 14 22.76 3.36 -14.48
CA GLY A 14 22.33 3.37 -15.89
C GLY A 14 22.39 1.99 -16.55
N PRO A 15 23.57 1.31 -16.57
CA PRO A 15 23.71 0.01 -17.21
C PRO A 15 22.69 -1.03 -16.73
N LEU A 16 22.54 -1.18 -15.40
CA LEU A 16 21.60 -2.13 -14.81
C LEU A 16 20.15 -1.86 -15.27
N LYS A 17 19.75 -0.59 -15.38
CA LYS A 17 18.40 -0.22 -15.80
C LYS A 17 18.13 -0.51 -17.27
N VAL A 18 19.08 -0.16 -18.15
CA VAL A 18 18.90 -0.33 -19.61
C VAL A 18 19.05 -1.78 -20.06
N GLN A 19 19.70 -2.62 -19.24
CA GLN A 19 19.84 -4.06 -19.47
C GLN A 19 18.72 -4.88 -18.82
N GLY A 20 17.84 -4.27 -18.02
CA GLY A 20 16.80 -4.98 -17.27
C GLY A 20 17.34 -5.79 -16.07
N GLU A 21 18.54 -5.48 -15.60
CA GLU A 21 19.19 -6.12 -14.45
C GLU A 21 18.89 -5.41 -13.12
N ALA A 22 18.40 -4.17 -13.18
CA ALA A 22 17.98 -3.42 -12.01
C ALA A 22 16.70 -4.04 -11.41
N ARG A 23 16.80 -4.58 -10.19
CA ARG A 23 15.66 -5.12 -9.45
C ARG A 23 14.87 -4.01 -8.75
N TYR A 24 13.56 -4.05 -8.90
CA TYR A 24 12.59 -3.19 -8.25
C TYR A 24 11.82 -3.96 -7.16
N ALA A 25 11.07 -3.23 -6.33
CA ALA A 25 10.40 -3.77 -5.15
C ALA A 25 9.61 -5.07 -5.41
N ALA A 26 8.91 -5.17 -6.55
CA ALA A 26 8.09 -6.32 -6.91
C ALA A 26 8.90 -7.60 -7.24
N GLU A 27 10.20 -7.47 -7.50
CA GLU A 27 11.07 -8.60 -7.89
C GLU A 27 11.79 -9.21 -6.68
N PHE A 28 11.66 -8.62 -5.49
CA PHE A 28 12.17 -9.19 -4.26
C PHE A 28 11.16 -10.20 -3.71
N ARG A 29 11.62 -11.44 -3.49
CA ARG A 29 10.83 -12.52 -2.89
C ARG A 29 11.39 -12.85 -1.52
N ALA A 30 10.50 -13.18 -0.58
CA ALA A 30 10.85 -13.69 0.73
C ALA A 30 10.18 -15.05 0.98
N PRO A 31 10.76 -15.92 1.83
CA PRO A 31 10.05 -17.10 2.30
C PRO A 31 8.74 -16.71 3.00
N ALA A 32 7.66 -17.46 2.72
CA ALA A 32 6.33 -17.20 3.28
C ALA A 32 5.82 -15.75 3.07
N MET A 33 6.15 -15.16 1.92
CA MET A 33 5.68 -13.82 1.55
C MET A 33 4.16 -13.81 1.38
N ALA A 34 3.48 -12.95 2.13
CA ALA A 34 2.08 -12.63 1.91
C ALA A 34 1.93 -11.47 0.91
N HIS A 35 0.81 -11.45 0.21
CA HIS A 35 0.44 -10.44 -0.76
C HIS A 35 -0.78 -9.68 -0.28
N ALA A 36 -0.86 -8.39 -0.58
CA ALA A 36 -1.96 -7.53 -0.13
C ALA A 36 -2.58 -6.79 -1.32
N PHE A 37 -3.91 -6.69 -1.33
CA PHE A 37 -4.67 -5.90 -2.30
C PHE A 37 -5.62 -4.94 -1.60
N LEU A 38 -5.71 -3.71 -2.10
CA LEU A 38 -6.51 -2.64 -1.50
C LEU A 38 -7.94 -2.67 -2.02
N VAL A 39 -8.90 -2.78 -1.11
CA VAL A 39 -10.31 -2.49 -1.39
C VAL A 39 -10.50 -0.99 -1.24
N ARG A 40 -10.97 -0.32 -2.29
CA ARG A 40 -11.02 1.14 -2.37
C ARG A 40 -12.45 1.65 -2.47
N SER A 41 -12.70 2.81 -1.87
CA SER A 41 -13.97 3.52 -1.99
C SER A 41 -14.30 3.83 -3.46
N THR A 42 -15.55 3.61 -3.83
CA THR A 42 -16.13 3.98 -5.13
C THR A 42 -16.74 5.39 -5.12
N ILE A 43 -16.73 6.06 -3.96
CA ILE A 43 -17.25 7.42 -3.77
C ILE A 43 -16.14 8.36 -3.28
N ALA A 44 -16.33 9.67 -3.49
CA ALA A 44 -15.36 10.67 -3.10
C ALA A 44 -15.47 11.12 -1.62
N LYS A 45 -16.64 10.99 -0.99
CA LYS A 45 -16.87 11.38 0.40
C LYS A 45 -18.10 10.68 0.96
N GLY A 46 -18.03 10.19 2.20
CA GLY A 46 -19.16 9.51 2.86
C GLY A 46 -18.74 8.79 4.15
N GLU A 47 -19.63 7.96 4.67
CA GLU A 47 -19.39 7.13 5.84
C GLU A 47 -19.80 5.68 5.54
N ILE A 48 -18.98 4.73 5.94
CA ILE A 48 -19.22 3.29 5.78
C ILE A 48 -20.29 2.88 6.78
N ALA A 49 -21.51 2.67 6.29
CA ALA A 49 -22.62 2.20 7.13
C ALA A 49 -22.42 0.76 7.63
N SER A 50 -21.86 -0.11 6.79
CA SER A 50 -21.59 -1.51 7.13
C SER A 50 -20.48 -2.10 6.27
N ILE A 51 -19.88 -3.18 6.76
CA ILE A 51 -18.90 -4.02 6.05
C ILE A 51 -19.32 -5.47 6.25
N ASP A 52 -19.41 -6.21 5.14
CA ASP A 52 -19.49 -7.66 5.11
C ASP A 52 -18.24 -8.20 4.37
N SER A 53 -17.38 -8.90 5.11
CA SER A 53 -16.15 -9.52 4.63
C SER A 53 -16.22 -11.05 4.61
N GLY A 54 -17.38 -11.64 4.91
CA GLY A 54 -17.48 -13.07 5.22
C GLY A 54 -17.15 -14.00 4.04
N GLU A 55 -17.41 -13.60 2.80
CA GLU A 55 -16.99 -14.36 1.61
C GLU A 55 -15.47 -14.26 1.39
N ALA A 56 -14.92 -13.04 1.47
CA ALA A 56 -13.49 -12.79 1.30
C ALA A 56 -12.64 -13.54 2.34
N GLU A 57 -13.06 -13.50 3.62
CA GLU A 57 -12.37 -14.21 4.71
C GLU A 57 -12.34 -15.73 4.54
N ARG A 58 -13.28 -16.30 3.79
CA ARG A 58 -13.37 -17.74 3.52
C ARG A 58 -12.77 -18.14 2.16
N ALA A 59 -12.30 -17.17 1.38
CA ALA A 59 -11.74 -17.43 0.06
C ALA A 59 -10.38 -18.18 0.15
N PRO A 60 -10.04 -19.00 -0.85
CA PRO A 60 -8.77 -19.74 -0.86
C PRO A 60 -7.56 -18.82 -0.67
N GLY A 61 -6.63 -19.23 0.20
CA GLY A 61 -5.36 -18.53 0.42
C GLY A 61 -5.45 -17.22 1.18
N VAL A 62 -6.66 -16.72 1.53
CA VAL A 62 -6.82 -15.50 2.32
C VAL A 62 -6.35 -15.75 3.75
N LEU A 63 -5.51 -14.84 4.23
CA LEU A 63 -4.88 -14.87 5.56
C LEU A 63 -5.53 -13.85 6.50
N LEU A 64 -5.97 -12.70 5.97
CA LEU A 64 -6.55 -11.62 6.76
C LEU A 64 -7.34 -10.65 5.85
N VAL A 65 -8.51 -10.21 6.32
CA VAL A 65 -9.20 -9.03 5.77
C VAL A 65 -9.10 -7.89 6.78
N LEU A 66 -8.34 -6.86 6.44
CA LEU A 66 -8.11 -5.70 7.29
C LEU A 66 -9.12 -4.60 6.97
N THR A 67 -9.75 -4.02 7.99
CA THR A 67 -10.67 -2.88 7.88
C THR A 67 -10.47 -1.96 9.07
N HIS A 68 -11.18 -0.84 9.14
CA HIS A 68 -11.15 0.03 10.32
C HIS A 68 -11.57 -0.66 11.62
N ARG A 69 -12.23 -1.83 11.55
CA ARG A 69 -12.69 -2.60 12.72
C ARG A 69 -11.57 -3.39 13.41
N ASN A 70 -10.51 -3.74 12.69
CA ASN A 70 -9.43 -4.59 13.20
C ASN A 70 -8.01 -4.07 12.89
N ALA A 71 -7.88 -2.97 12.13
CA ALA A 71 -6.59 -2.37 11.85
C ALA A 71 -5.93 -1.88 13.15
N PRO A 72 -4.61 -2.09 13.32
CA PRO A 72 -3.88 -1.52 14.43
C PRO A 72 -3.98 0.00 14.45
N ALA A 73 -4.06 0.57 15.65
CA ALA A 73 -4.00 2.02 15.81
C ALA A 73 -2.65 2.56 15.32
N LEU A 74 -2.69 3.62 14.51
CA LEU A 74 -1.46 4.23 14.00
C LEU A 74 -0.65 4.88 15.13
N PRO A 75 0.69 4.71 15.15
CA PRO A 75 1.56 5.40 16.09
C PRO A 75 1.33 6.90 16.07
N LYS A 76 1.34 7.54 17.25
CA LYS A 76 1.10 8.98 17.41
C LYS A 76 -0.20 9.47 16.72
N ARG A 77 -1.20 8.58 16.57
CA ARG A 77 -2.47 8.85 15.86
C ARG A 77 -2.25 9.33 14.42
N GLY A 78 -1.26 8.75 13.72
CA GLY A 78 -0.97 9.08 12.32
C GLY A 78 -0.21 10.39 12.11
N LYS A 79 0.25 11.06 13.17
CA LYS A 79 1.14 12.24 13.04
C LYS A 79 2.50 11.80 12.51
N ALA A 80 2.89 12.37 11.38
CA ALA A 80 4.20 12.14 10.79
C ALA A 80 5.33 12.52 11.77
N ALA A 81 6.42 11.74 11.78
CA ALA A 81 7.59 12.01 12.61
C ALA A 81 8.36 13.27 12.17
N PHE A 82 8.24 13.65 10.90
CA PHE A 82 8.70 14.92 10.34
C PHE A 82 7.50 15.79 10.03
N HIS A 83 7.58 17.09 10.29
CA HIS A 83 6.56 18.06 9.88
C HIS A 83 6.47 18.04 8.35
N PRO A 84 5.48 17.36 7.74
CA PRO A 84 5.33 17.41 6.30
C PRO A 84 4.92 18.85 5.99
N PRO A 85 5.31 19.42 4.83
CA PRO A 85 4.92 20.78 4.44
C PRO A 85 3.40 21.06 4.48
N ALA A 86 2.57 20.03 4.65
CA ALA A 86 1.11 20.10 4.66
C ALA A 86 0.44 19.44 5.88
N GLY A 87 1.17 19.14 6.98
CA GLY A 87 0.56 18.60 8.21
C GLY A 87 -0.26 17.31 8.03
N ARG A 88 0.04 16.51 7.00
CA ARG A 88 -0.73 15.30 6.66
C ARG A 88 -0.74 14.31 7.82
N MET A 89 -1.95 14.01 8.30
CA MET A 89 -2.21 12.95 9.26
C MET A 89 -2.60 11.70 8.48
N LEU A 90 -1.92 10.57 8.74
CA LEU A 90 -2.34 9.30 8.17
C LEU A 90 -3.59 8.81 8.91
N SER A 91 -4.68 8.56 8.20
CA SER A 91 -5.97 8.13 8.76
C SER A 91 -6.48 6.80 8.20
N LEU A 92 -5.66 6.11 7.38
CA LEU A 92 -6.07 4.89 6.69
C LEU A 92 -6.55 3.83 7.68
N LEU A 93 -7.77 3.33 7.44
CA LEU A 93 -8.42 2.29 8.24
C LEU A 93 -8.44 2.62 9.74
N GLN A 94 -8.56 3.89 10.12
CA GLN A 94 -8.71 4.27 11.53
C GLN A 94 -10.16 4.55 11.94
N ASP A 95 -11.03 4.80 10.95
CA ASP A 95 -12.48 4.97 11.12
C ASP A 95 -13.22 4.62 9.81
N GLY A 96 -14.55 4.78 9.83
CA GLY A 96 -15.43 4.50 8.69
C GLY A 96 -15.62 5.66 7.71
N SER A 97 -14.90 6.77 7.84
CA SER A 97 -15.09 7.96 6.99
C SER A 97 -14.30 7.86 5.69
N VAL A 98 -14.91 8.30 4.60
CA VAL A 98 -14.27 8.46 3.29
C VAL A 98 -14.11 9.95 2.99
N HIS A 99 -12.91 10.34 2.61
CA HIS A 99 -12.47 11.72 2.38
C HIS A 99 -12.10 11.99 0.92
N TYR A 100 -11.77 10.95 0.14
CA TYR A 100 -11.43 11.06 -1.27
C TYR A 100 -11.76 9.80 -2.07
N SER A 101 -11.87 9.97 -3.39
CA SER A 101 -12.13 8.86 -4.31
C SER A 101 -10.97 7.88 -4.32
N GLY A 102 -11.28 6.59 -4.23
CA GLY A 102 -10.27 5.53 -4.18
C GLY A 102 -9.56 5.40 -2.83
N GLU A 103 -10.04 6.05 -1.77
CA GLU A 103 -9.50 5.86 -0.41
C GLU A 103 -9.58 4.38 -0.01
N PRO A 104 -8.50 3.78 0.52
CA PRO A 104 -8.54 2.41 1.02
C PRO A 104 -9.54 2.26 2.18
N ILE A 105 -10.52 1.40 1.99
CA ILE A 105 -11.54 1.03 2.98
C ILE A 105 -11.34 -0.37 3.55
N GLY A 106 -10.49 -1.18 2.91
CA GLY A 106 -10.01 -2.45 3.41
C GLY A 106 -8.75 -2.95 2.70
N VAL A 107 -8.16 -4.01 3.23
CA VAL A 107 -7.03 -4.73 2.62
C VAL A 107 -7.30 -6.22 2.70
N VAL A 108 -7.23 -6.92 1.58
CA VAL A 108 -7.19 -8.39 1.59
C VAL A 108 -5.74 -8.84 1.55
N VAL A 109 -5.34 -9.67 2.50
CA VAL A 109 -3.99 -10.28 2.57
C VAL A 109 -4.12 -11.77 2.30
N ALA A 110 -3.34 -12.30 1.36
CA ALA A 110 -3.36 -13.71 0.96
C ALA A 110 -1.94 -14.27 0.70
N ASP A 111 -1.85 -15.58 0.48
CA ASP A 111 -0.60 -16.28 0.12
C ASP A 111 -0.08 -16.00 -1.29
N THR A 112 -0.95 -15.50 -2.19
CA THR A 112 -0.63 -15.09 -3.56
C THR A 112 -1.31 -13.77 -3.90
N LEU A 113 -0.78 -13.05 -4.88
CA LEU A 113 -1.40 -11.81 -5.35
C LEU A 113 -2.76 -12.09 -6.01
N GLU A 114 -2.86 -13.20 -6.74
CA GLU A 114 -4.06 -13.64 -7.43
C GLU A 114 -5.20 -13.94 -6.44
N HIS A 115 -4.92 -14.64 -5.33
CA HIS A 115 -5.90 -14.86 -4.27
C HIS A 115 -6.32 -13.54 -3.60
N ALA A 116 -5.37 -12.62 -3.35
CA ALA A 116 -5.70 -11.33 -2.76
C ALA A 116 -6.59 -10.47 -3.68
N ILE A 117 -6.34 -10.49 -4.99
CA ILE A 117 -7.16 -9.78 -5.99
C ILE A 117 -8.55 -10.43 -6.12
N ALA A 118 -8.61 -11.75 -6.21
CA ALA A 118 -9.87 -12.46 -6.45
C ALA A 118 -10.86 -12.33 -5.29
N ALA A 119 -10.37 -12.15 -4.06
CA ALA A 119 -11.19 -12.02 -2.86
C ALA A 119 -11.52 -10.56 -2.48
N ALA A 120 -10.97 -9.56 -3.17
CA ALA A 120 -11.15 -8.13 -2.89
C ALA A 120 -12.24 -7.47 -3.73
#